data_AF-A0A7X0NLL3-F1
#
_entry.id   AF-A0A7X0NLL3-F1
#
_cell.length_a   1.000
_cell.length_b   1.000
_cell.length_c   1.000
_cell.angle_alpha   90.00
_cell.angle_beta   90.00
_cell.angle_gamma   90.00
#
_symmetry.space_group_name_H-M   'P 1'
#
loop_
_entity.id
_entity.type
_entity.pdbx_description
1 polymer ?
#
loop_
_entity_poly.entity_id
_entity_poly.type
_entity_poly.pdbx_seq_one_letter_code
_entity_poly.pdbx_strand_id
1 'polypeptide(L)' 'MRVAVMARLLRAKFTQYPELAEILIGTGTARIHYDNGWVSSHWSASGRNWMGRLLELVRSELQADRLMD' A
#
# COMPACT_ATOMS: atom_id res chain seq x y z
N MET A 1 -14.38 5.16 7.79
CA MET A 1 -14.95 4.44 6.62
C MET A 1 -14.01 4.39 5.41
N ARG A 2 -13.55 5.53 4.86
CA ARG A 2 -12.78 5.54 3.59
C ARG A 2 -11.45 4.76 3.61
N VAL A 3 -10.67 4.84 4.69
CA VAL A 3 -9.37 4.16 4.82
C VAL A 3 -9.52 2.63 4.86
N ALA A 4 -10.50 2.11 5.61
CA ALA A 4 -10.73 0.67 5.72
C ALA A 4 -11.18 0.05 4.38
N VAL A 5 -12.05 0.74 3.63
CA VAL A 5 -12.44 0.32 2.28
C VAL A 5 -11.23 0.30 1.36
N MET A 6 -10.40 1.35 1.38
CA MET A 6 -9.19 1.40 0.56
C MET A 6 -8.19 0.30 0.91
N ALA A 7 -8.00 0.00 2.20
CA ALA A 7 -7.16 -1.12 2.64
C ALA A 7 -7.65 -2.46 2.06
N ARG A 8 -8.96 -2.72 2.11
CA ARG A 8 -9.56 -3.93 1.51
C ARG A 8 -9.33 -4.00 0.00
N LEU A 9 -9.46 -2.87 -0.71
CA LEU A 9 -9.21 -2.82 -2.15
C LEU A 9 -7.75 -3.07 -2.51
N LEU A 10 -6.81 -2.51 -1.75
CA LEU A 10 -5.38 -2.73 -1.97
C LEU A 10 -5.01 -4.20 -1.72
N ARG A 11 -5.51 -4.81 -0.63
CA ARG A 11 -5.33 -6.25 -0.40
C ARG A 11 -5.84 -7.06 -1.58
N ALA A 12 -7.07 -6.84 -2.00
CA ALA A 12 -7.65 -7.54 -3.15
C ALA A 12 -6.80 -7.36 -4.41
N LYS A 13 -6.30 -6.14 -4.69
CA LYS A 13 -5.42 -5.87 -5.82
C LYS A 13 -4.14 -6.71 -5.76
N PHE A 14 -3.42 -6.69 -4.65
CA PHE A 14 -2.13 -7.39 -4.58
C PHE A 14 -2.27 -8.91 -4.44
N THR A 15 -3.37 -9.40 -3.88
CA THR A 15 -3.71 -10.83 -3.93
C THR A 15 -4.05 -11.27 -5.35
N GLN A 16 -4.77 -10.45 -6.12
CA GLN A 16 -5.19 -10.79 -7.49
C GLN A 16 -4.04 -10.72 -8.50
N TYR A 17 -3.04 -9.86 -8.27
CA TYR A 17 -1.94 -9.58 -9.19
C TYR A 17 -0.59 -9.78 -8.49
N PRO A 18 -0.07 -11.03 -8.41
CA PRO A 18 1.18 -11.35 -7.70
C PRO A 18 2.40 -10.56 -8.19
N GLU A 19 2.45 -10.23 -9.47
CA GLU A 19 3.50 -9.39 -10.07
C GLU A 19 3.54 -7.98 -9.46
N LEU A 20 2.38 -7.43 -9.11
CA LEU A 20 2.30 -6.14 -8.41
C LEU A 20 2.71 -6.29 -6.95
N ALA A 21 2.43 -7.45 -6.32
CA ALA A 21 2.85 -7.74 -4.97
C ALA A 21 4.38 -7.81 -4.88
N GLU A 22 5.05 -8.44 -5.85
CA GLU A 22 6.51 -8.45 -5.93
C GLU A 22 7.08 -7.04 -6.05
N ILE A 23 6.49 -6.19 -6.90
CA ILE A 23 6.93 -4.79 -7.02
C ILE A 23 6.78 -4.05 -5.69
N LEU A 24 5.66 -4.23 -5.00
CA LEU A 24 5.41 -3.59 -3.71
C LEU A 24 6.41 -4.08 -2.64
N ILE A 25 6.67 -5.38 -2.57
CA ILE A 25 7.66 -5.97 -1.65
C ILE A 25 9.06 -5.50 -1.99
N GLY A 26 9.39 -5.36 -3.27
CA GLY A 26 10.66 -4.86 -3.77
C GLY A 26 11.01 -3.44 -3.32
N THR A 27 10.03 -2.66 -2.83
CA THR A 27 10.31 -1.38 -2.15
C THR A 27 11.00 -1.54 -0.79
N GLY A 28 11.15 -2.77 -0.30
CA GLY A 28 11.89 -3.10 0.92
C GLY A 28 11.29 -2.43 2.15
N THR A 29 12.11 -1.69 2.90
CA THR A 29 11.68 -0.88 4.04
C THR A 29 11.54 0.60 3.71
N ALA A 30 11.76 0.98 2.45
CA ALA A 30 11.68 2.37 2.03
C ALA A 30 10.27 2.92 2.28
N ARG A 31 10.21 4.18 2.71
CA ARG A 31 8.94 4.89 2.92
C ARG A 31 8.32 5.22 1.57
N ILE A 32 7.04 4.91 1.40
CA ILE A 32 6.30 5.17 0.17
C ILE A 32 5.70 6.56 0.26
N HIS A 33 6.25 7.49 -0.52
CA HIS A 33 5.70 8.83 -0.69
C HIS A 33 4.73 8.83 -1.86
N TYR A 34 3.43 8.92 -1.56
CA TYR A 34 2.42 8.96 -2.60
C TYR A 34 2.12 10.41 -2.97
N ASP A 35 2.83 10.93 -3.96
CA ASP A 35 2.53 12.25 -4.53
C ASP A 35 2.02 12.07 -5.95
N ASN A 36 0.71 12.19 -6.11
CA ASN A 36 0.12 12.43 -7.41
C ASN A 36 -0.64 13.75 -7.25
N GLY A 37 -0.30 14.75 -8.07
CA GLY A 37 -0.81 16.12 -7.97
C GLY A 37 -2.33 16.29 -8.15
N TRP A 38 -3.10 15.20 -8.12
CA TRP A 38 -4.53 15.14 -8.39
C TRP A 38 -5.37 14.60 -7.22
N VAL A 39 -4.77 14.15 -6.10
CA VAL A 39 -5.54 13.67 -4.93
C VAL A 39 -5.57 14.67 -3.80
N SER A 40 -6.67 14.68 -3.05
CA SER A 40 -6.80 15.45 -1.81
C SER A 40 -5.61 15.19 -0.87
N SER A 41 -5.19 16.22 -0.14
CA SER A 41 -4.11 16.18 0.87
C SER A 41 -4.23 15.04 1.89
N HIS A 42 -5.44 14.50 2.13
CA HIS A 42 -5.64 13.34 2.96
C HIS A 42 -4.89 12.08 2.47
N TRP A 43 -4.82 11.86 1.15
CA TRP A 43 -4.21 10.67 0.56
C TRP A 43 -2.76 10.86 0.16
N SER A 44 -2.40 12.07 -0.26
CA SER A 44 -1.09 12.42 -0.79
C SER A 44 -0.05 12.70 0.29
N ALA A 45 1.22 12.66 -0.11
CA ALA A 45 2.37 13.02 0.72
C ALA A 45 2.35 14.48 1.19
N SER A 46 1.67 15.37 0.44
CA SER A 46 1.44 16.77 0.82
C SER A 46 0.48 16.96 2.01
N GLY A 47 -0.14 15.89 2.50
CA GLY A 47 -0.83 15.90 3.79
C GLY A 47 -0.56 14.65 4.61
N ARG A 48 -1.54 13.75 4.76
CA ARG A 48 -1.40 12.61 5.70
C ARG A 48 -0.71 11.37 5.10
N ASN A 49 -0.53 11.34 3.78
CA ASN A 49 0.05 10.22 3.03
C ASN A 49 -0.65 8.89 3.30
N TRP A 50 -1.99 8.89 3.46
CA TRP A 50 -2.72 7.67 3.79
C TRP A 50 -2.55 6.58 2.73
N MET A 51 -2.37 6.95 1.45
CA MET A 51 -2.12 5.96 0.41
C MET A 51 -0.77 5.27 0.61
N GLY A 52 0.30 6.04 0.83
CA GLY A 52 1.63 5.48 1.12
C GLY A 52 1.63 4.59 2.35
N ARG A 53 0.99 5.03 3.45
CA ARG A 53 0.85 4.23 4.68
C ARG A 53 0.07 2.94 4.48
N LEU A 54 -0.98 2.96 3.67
CA LEU A 54 -1.76 1.74 3.37
C LEU A 54 -0.98 0.78 2.49
N LEU A 55 -0.18 1.27 1.53
CA LEU A 55 0.73 0.44 0.74
C LEU A 55 1.80 -0.21 1.62
N GLU A 56 2.36 0.54 2.58
CA GLU A 56 3.30 0.01 3.56
C GLU A 56 2.67 -1.06 4.46
N LEU A 57 1.42 -0.85 4.92
CA LEU A 57 0.67 -1.85 5.68
C LEU A 57 0.49 -3.15 4.88
N VAL A 58 -0.02 -3.05 3.65
CA VAL A 58 -0.26 -4.22 2.80
C VAL A 58 1.06 -4.92 2.46
N ARG A 59 2.15 -4.18 2.24
CA ARG A 59 3.49 -4.75 2.06
C ARG A 59 3.89 -5.62 3.25
N SER A 60 3.70 -5.13 4.48
CA SER A 60 4.02 -5.88 5.69
C SER A 60 3.17 -7.13 5.86
N GLU A 61 1.88 -7.08 5.49
CA GLU A 61 1.00 -8.24 5.50
C GLU A 61 1.49 -9.31 4.51
N LEU A 62 1.78 -8.92 3.26
CA LEU A 62 2.29 -9.85 2.23
C LEU A 62 3.64 -10.47 2.61
N GLN A 63 4.52 -9.71 3.26
CA GLN A 63 5.79 -10.23 3.77
C GLN A 63 5.58 -11.22 4.91
N ALA A 64 4.60 -10.97 5.79
CA ALA A 64 4.27 -11.88 6.87
C ALA A 64 3.69 -13.20 6.34
N ASP A 65 2.79 -13.14 5.35
CA ASP A 65 2.21 -14.32 4.72
C ASP A 65 3.30 -15.22 4.11
N ARG A 66 4.29 -14.64 3.41
CA ARG A 66 5.44 -15.40 2.84
C ARG A 66 6.34 -16.07 3.86
N LEU A 67 6.38 -15.59 5.10
CA LEU A 67 7.18 -16.21 6.16
C LEU A 67 6.45 -17.38 6.81
N MET A 68 5.14 -17.52 6.57
CA MET A 68 4.30 -18.59 7.11
C MET A 68 4.05 -19.74 6.13
N ASP A 69 4.38 -19.54 4.84
CA ASP A 69 4.41 -20.57 3.78
C ASP A 69 5.73 -21.35 3.78
#